data_AF-A0A1I1I005-F1
#
_entry.id   AF-A0A1I1I005-F1
#
_cell.length_a   1.000
_cell.length_b   1.000
_cell.length_c   1.000
_cell.angle_alpha   90.00
_cell.angle_beta   90.00
_cell.angle_gamma   90.00
#
_symmetry.space_group_name_H-M   'P 1'
#
loop_
_entity.id
_entity.type
_entity.pdbx_description
1 polymer ?
#
loop_
_entity_poly.entity_id
_entity_poly.type
_entity_poly.pdbx_seq_one_letter_code
_entity_poly.pdbx_strand_id
1 'polypeptide(L)'
;MVKRVWPLALMIGLMACAQTSQPSTGSQKTLRVSVGEIKDITLSKGGNGSWELIGASDNQEVVEVSRRNLAPAVDTLKRDNTGPMIFQIKGVTSGTANVVFTRKAIDGTGNGEVVRTYVVQVTAK
;
A
#
# COMPACT_ATOMS: atom_id res chain seq x y z
N MET A 1 69.89 12.13 15.57
CA MET A 1 69.04 11.73 14.42
C MET A 1 67.60 11.65 14.90
N VAL A 2 66.75 12.46 14.29
CA VAL A 2 65.32 12.64 14.57
C VAL A 2 64.50 11.56 13.88
N LYS A 3 63.38 11.09 14.48
CA LYS A 3 62.09 10.70 13.87
C LYS A 3 61.28 9.86 14.88
N ARG A 4 59.97 9.96 15.06
CA ARG A 4 58.87 10.87 14.68
C ARG A 4 57.67 10.37 15.51
N VAL A 5 57.02 11.25 16.25
CA VAL A 5 55.73 11.01 16.92
C VAL A 5 54.63 10.99 15.86
N TRP A 6 53.66 10.07 15.94
CA TRP A 6 52.33 10.18 15.33
C TRP A 6 51.29 9.48 16.24
N PRO A 7 50.31 10.19 16.82
CA PRO A 7 49.18 9.57 17.48
C PRO A 7 48.06 9.33 16.46
N LEU A 8 47.56 8.09 16.37
CA LEU A 8 46.41 7.76 15.54
C LEU A 8 45.12 8.11 16.30
N ALA A 9 44.38 9.03 15.70
CA ALA A 9 43.16 9.62 16.18
C ALA A 9 41.94 8.68 16.01
N LEU A 10 41.04 8.72 17.01
CA LEU A 10 39.62 9.02 16.86
C LEU A 10 38.74 8.04 16.05
N MET A 11 37.99 7.19 16.75
CA MET A 11 36.77 6.54 16.23
C MET A 11 35.54 7.13 16.91
N ILE A 12 34.83 7.98 16.15
CA ILE A 12 33.52 8.55 16.46
C ILE A 12 32.47 7.46 16.18
N GLY A 13 31.81 6.96 17.22
CA GLY A 13 30.66 6.07 17.10
C GLY A 13 29.39 6.88 16.84
N LEU A 14 28.97 6.96 15.58
CA LEU A 14 27.62 7.42 15.21
C LEU A 14 26.64 6.27 15.45
N MET A 15 25.92 6.36 16.55
CA MET A 15 24.77 5.52 16.88
C MET A 15 23.59 6.02 16.02
N ALA A 16 23.52 5.54 14.78
CA ALA A 16 22.38 5.78 13.91
C ALA A 16 21.19 4.95 14.41
N CYS A 17 20.12 5.63 14.84
CA CYS A 17 18.82 5.02 15.09
C CYS A 17 18.37 4.26 13.84
N ALA A 18 18.30 2.94 13.94
CA ALA A 18 17.64 2.10 12.95
C ALA A 18 16.13 2.33 13.05
N GLN A 19 15.59 3.24 12.23
CA GLN A 19 14.17 3.20 11.89
C GLN A 19 13.94 1.94 11.06
N THR A 20 13.24 0.98 11.65
CA THR A 20 12.76 -0.25 11.00
C THR A 20 11.75 0.11 9.91
N SER A 21 12.24 0.46 8.73
CA SER A 21 11.44 0.46 7.51
C SER A 21 11.25 -1.00 7.10
N GLN A 22 10.11 -1.59 7.48
CA GLN A 22 9.68 -2.88 6.96
C GLN A 22 9.71 -2.83 5.42
N PRO A 23 10.39 -3.77 4.75
CA PRO A 23 10.38 -3.83 3.30
C PRO A 23 8.97 -4.21 2.84
N SER A 24 8.22 -3.22 2.36
CA SER A 24 6.92 -3.40 1.73
C SER A 24 7.15 -4.09 0.38
N THR A 25 6.87 -5.39 0.30
CA THR A 25 7.07 -6.26 -0.86
C THR A 25 6.11 -5.99 -2.03
N GLY A 26 5.64 -4.75 -2.19
CA GLY A 26 4.79 -4.28 -3.30
C GLY A 26 5.10 -2.84 -3.66
N SER A 27 4.83 -2.42 -4.91
CA SER A 27 5.13 -1.06 -5.36
C SER A 27 4.42 -0.04 -4.47
N GLN A 28 5.18 0.82 -3.77
CA GLN A 28 4.63 1.86 -2.91
C GLN A 28 4.36 3.13 -3.72
N LYS A 29 3.15 3.70 -3.60
CA LYS A 29 2.76 4.93 -4.29
C LYS A 29 2.15 5.94 -3.34
N THR A 30 2.52 7.21 -3.46
CA THR A 30 1.88 8.28 -2.69
C THR A 30 0.57 8.71 -3.35
N LEU A 31 -0.47 8.93 -2.55
CA LEU A 31 -1.77 9.44 -2.98
C LEU A 31 -2.17 10.60 -2.09
N ARG A 32 -2.57 11.73 -2.68
CA ARG A 32 -3.13 12.88 -1.94
C ARG A 32 -4.64 12.91 -2.09
N VAL A 33 -5.34 13.12 -0.99
CA VAL A 33 -6.81 13.16 -0.92
C VAL A 33 -7.21 14.25 0.06
N SER A 34 -8.30 14.97 -0.20
CA SER A 34 -8.85 15.95 0.75
C SER A 34 -9.81 15.27 1.72
N VAL A 35 -10.05 15.86 2.91
CA VAL A 35 -11.11 15.37 3.80
C VAL A 35 -12.47 15.37 3.08
N GLY A 36 -13.13 14.21 3.07
CA GLY A 36 -14.39 13.96 2.36
C GLY A 36 -14.25 13.68 0.85
N GLU A 37 -13.05 13.79 0.27
CA GLU A 37 -12.81 13.41 -1.12
C GLU A 37 -12.71 11.89 -1.24
N ILE A 38 -13.23 11.35 -2.34
CA ILE A 38 -13.16 9.94 -2.70
C ILE A 38 -12.33 9.80 -3.97
N LYS A 39 -11.30 8.97 -3.94
CA LYS A 39 -10.51 8.59 -5.12
C LYS A 39 -10.72 7.13 -5.47
N ASP A 40 -11.05 6.90 -6.73
CA ASP A 40 -11.15 5.56 -7.29
C ASP A 40 -9.75 5.07 -7.73
N ILE A 41 -9.39 3.87 -7.29
CA ILE A 41 -8.16 3.17 -7.63
C ILE A 41 -8.53 1.90 -8.37
N THR A 42 -8.05 1.81 -9.60
CA THR A 42 -8.25 0.66 -10.47
C THR A 42 -7.06 -0.29 -10.36
N LEU A 43 -7.33 -1.55 -10.00
CA LEU A 43 -6.35 -2.61 -9.93
C LEU A 43 -6.78 -3.79 -10.81
N SER A 44 -5.83 -4.36 -11.54
CA SER A 44 -6.11 -5.50 -12.42
C SER A 44 -6.42 -6.75 -11.59
N LYS A 45 -7.57 -7.39 -11.86
CA LYS A 45 -7.98 -8.69 -11.28
C LYS A 45 -7.19 -9.89 -11.84
N GLY A 46 -6.22 -9.66 -12.72
CA GLY A 46 -5.61 -10.66 -13.62
C GLY A 46 -5.62 -12.12 -13.15
N GLY A 47 -6.51 -12.96 -13.68
CA GLY A 47 -6.56 -14.38 -13.36
C GLY A 47 -7.93 -15.02 -13.56
N ASN A 48 -7.98 -16.33 -13.31
CA ASN A 48 -9.14 -17.22 -13.47
C ASN A 48 -10.16 -17.16 -12.30
N GLY A 49 -10.07 -16.15 -11.41
CA GLY A 49 -10.96 -16.00 -10.27
C GLY A 49 -10.64 -16.87 -9.04
N SER A 50 -9.50 -17.57 -9.01
CA SER A 50 -9.06 -18.38 -7.85
C SER A 50 -8.63 -17.55 -6.62
N TRP A 51 -8.65 -16.23 -6.74
CA TRP A 51 -8.17 -15.32 -5.71
C TRP A 51 -9.00 -14.04 -5.65
N GLU A 52 -8.96 -13.37 -4.51
CA GLU A 52 -9.61 -12.10 -4.22
C GLU A 52 -8.56 -11.01 -3.91
N LEU A 53 -8.84 -9.77 -4.34
CA LEU A 53 -8.03 -8.60 -3.97
C LEU A 53 -8.70 -7.88 -2.82
N ILE A 54 -8.00 -7.74 -1.70
CA ILE A 54 -8.52 -7.10 -0.49
C ILE A 54 -7.78 -5.78 -0.32
N GLY A 55 -8.50 -4.71 0.00
CA GLY A 55 -7.91 -3.41 0.34
C GLY A 55 -8.15 -3.13 1.82
N ALA A 56 -7.09 -2.81 2.56
CA ALA A 56 -7.16 -2.51 3.99
C ALA A 56 -6.36 -1.24 4.30
N SER A 57 -6.90 -0.39 5.18
CA SER A 57 -6.14 0.72 5.76
C SER A 57 -5.58 0.32 7.11
N ASP A 58 -4.37 0.79 7.42
CA ASP A 58 -3.77 0.70 8.76
C ASP A 58 -4.39 1.68 9.77
N ASN A 59 -5.13 2.70 9.31
CA ASN A 59 -5.84 3.64 10.16
C ASN A 59 -7.16 4.12 9.51
N GLN A 60 -8.27 3.50 9.92
CA GLN A 60 -9.60 3.80 9.40
C GLN A 60 -10.16 5.16 9.86
N GLU A 61 -9.61 5.76 10.92
CA GLU A 61 -10.00 7.11 11.36
C GLU A 61 -9.50 8.20 10.40
N VAL A 62 -8.44 7.88 9.63
CA VAL A 62 -7.84 8.78 8.63
C VAL A 62 -8.34 8.43 7.23
N VAL A 63 -8.39 7.15 6.86
CA VAL A 63 -8.76 6.70 5.51
C VAL A 63 -9.71 5.51 5.54
N GLU A 64 -10.84 5.66 4.86
CA GLU A 64 -11.79 4.59 4.63
C GLU A 64 -11.54 3.97 3.23
N VAL A 65 -11.56 2.63 3.16
CA VAL A 65 -11.35 1.87 1.92
C VAL A 65 -12.56 1.00 1.66
N SER A 66 -13.17 1.14 0.49
CA SER A 66 -14.29 0.30 0.07
C SER A 66 -14.07 -0.27 -1.33
N ARG A 67 -14.71 -1.40 -1.64
CA ARG A 67 -14.72 -1.96 -3.00
C ARG A 67 -15.98 -1.49 -3.71
N ARG A 68 -15.84 -0.92 -4.90
CA ARG A 68 -17.00 -0.67 -5.77
C ARG A 68 -17.42 -2.00 -6.39
N ASN A 69 -18.60 -2.48 -6.04
CA ASN A 69 -19.16 -3.69 -6.63
C ASN A 69 -19.66 -3.34 -8.05
N LEU A 70 -18.84 -3.62 -9.06
CA LEU A 70 -19.26 -3.47 -10.45
C LEU A 70 -20.21 -4.63 -10.78
N ALA A 71 -21.41 -4.32 -11.26
CA ALA A 71 -22.29 -5.35 -11.80
C ALA A 71 -21.52 -6.10 -12.91
N PRO A 72 -21.51 -7.46 -12.89
CA PRO A 72 -20.83 -8.21 -13.94
C PRO A 72 -21.42 -7.78 -15.28
N ALA A 73 -20.54 -7.44 -16.24
CA ALA A 73 -20.97 -7.07 -17.57
C ALA A 73 -21.86 -8.19 -18.12
N VAL A 74 -23.14 -7.87 -18.33
CA VAL A 74 -24.14 -8.81 -18.83
C VAL A 74 -23.95 -8.85 -20.34
N ASP A 75 -22.86 -9.46 -20.80
CA ASP A 75 -22.69 -9.74 -22.22
C ASP A 75 -22.23 -11.17 -22.47
N THR A 76 -22.86 -11.72 -23.49
CA THR A 76 -23.00 -13.13 -23.79
C THR A 76 -21.69 -13.74 -24.31
N LEU A 77 -21.42 -14.99 -23.92
CA LEU A 77 -20.48 -15.95 -24.54
C LEU A 77 -19.00 -16.00 -24.10
N LYS A 78 -18.46 -15.13 -23.23
CA LYS A 78 -17.19 -15.42 -22.53
C LYS A 78 -17.18 -14.86 -21.11
N ARG A 79 -17.29 -15.75 -20.12
CA ARG A 79 -17.13 -15.43 -18.70
C ARG A 79 -15.63 -15.26 -18.38
N ASP A 80 -14.98 -14.30 -19.01
CA ASP A 80 -13.66 -13.88 -18.57
C ASP A 80 -13.87 -12.83 -17.48
N ASN A 81 -13.85 -13.30 -16.22
CA ASN A 81 -13.95 -12.50 -14.99
C ASN A 81 -12.71 -11.61 -14.74
N THR A 82 -12.08 -11.12 -15.81
CA THR A 82 -10.80 -10.40 -15.84
C THR A 82 -10.95 -8.88 -15.81
N GLY A 83 -12.18 -8.37 -15.67
CA GLY A 83 -12.44 -6.93 -15.54
C GLY A 83 -11.67 -6.28 -14.38
N PRO A 84 -11.31 -5.00 -14.50
CA PRO A 84 -10.61 -4.29 -13.45
C PRO A 84 -11.44 -4.23 -12.16
N MET A 85 -10.79 -4.34 -11.00
CA MET A 85 -11.39 -4.07 -9.69
C MET A 85 -11.16 -2.63 -9.31
N ILE A 86 -12.22 -1.95 -8.87
CA ILE A 86 -12.17 -0.56 -8.43
C ILE A 86 -12.34 -0.50 -6.91
N PHE A 87 -11.39 0.15 -6.25
CA PHE A 87 -11.46 0.49 -4.83
C PHE A 87 -11.63 1.98 -4.67
N GLN A 88 -12.41 2.38 -3.67
CA GLN A 88 -12.60 3.77 -3.33
C GLN A 88 -11.83 4.07 -2.05
N ILE A 89 -10.98 5.08 -2.11
CA ILE A 89 -10.21 5.59 -0.97
C ILE A 89 -10.81 6.93 -0.59
N LYS A 90 -11.37 7.02 0.61
CA LYS A 90 -12.00 8.23 1.13
C LYS A 90 -11.18 8.83 2.25
N GLY A 91 -10.87 10.13 2.16
CA GLY A 91 -10.27 10.87 3.26
C GLY A 91 -11.31 11.11 4.36
N VAL A 92 -11.07 10.61 5.56
CA VAL A 92 -11.97 10.78 6.72
C VAL A 92 -11.49 11.95 7.58
N THR A 93 -10.22 11.92 7.99
CA THR A 93 -9.59 12.94 8.83
C THR A 93 -8.23 13.30 8.28
N SER A 94 -7.76 14.53 8.49
CA SER A 94 -6.41 14.93 8.07
C SER A 94 -5.35 14.08 8.76
N GLY A 95 -4.38 13.59 8.00
CA GLY A 95 -3.37 12.68 8.51
C GLY A 95 -2.68 11.90 7.39
N THR A 96 -1.94 10.86 7.75
CA THR A 96 -1.35 9.93 6.80
C THR A 96 -1.66 8.50 7.23
N ALA A 97 -2.09 7.67 6.27
CA ALA A 97 -2.37 6.26 6.49
C ALA A 97 -1.88 5.44 5.29
N ASN A 98 -1.52 4.18 5.54
CA ASN A 98 -1.22 3.23 4.48
C ASN A 98 -2.47 2.46 4.10
N VAL A 99 -2.70 2.34 2.79
CA VAL A 99 -3.70 1.46 2.22
C VAL A 99 -2.98 0.33 1.49
N VAL A 100 -3.12 -0.89 1.99
CA VAL A 100 -2.47 -2.08 1.46
C VAL A 100 -3.48 -2.91 0.70
N PHE A 101 -3.12 -3.28 -0.52
CA PHE A 101 -3.88 -4.18 -1.38
C PHE A 101 -3.20 -5.53 -1.42
N THR A 102 -3.91 -6.57 -0.99
CA THR A 102 -3.40 -7.95 -0.91
C THR A 102 -4.21 -8.90 -1.79
N ARG A 103 -3.53 -9.72 -2.57
CA ARG A 103 -4.13 -10.86 -3.27
C ARG A 103 -4.16 -12.05 -2.32
N LYS A 104 -5.35 -12.57 -2.05
CA LYS A 104 -5.55 -13.75 -1.21
C LYS A 104 -6.29 -14.83 -1.99
N ALA A 105 -5.81 -16.07 -1.94
CA ALA A 105 -6.56 -17.20 -2.50
C ALA A 105 -7.89 -17.36 -1.73
N ILE A 106 -8.99 -17.63 -2.44
CA ILE A 106 -10.34 -17.71 -1.83
C ILE A 106 -10.37 -18.78 -0.72
N ASP A 107 -9.73 -19.92 -0.98
CA ASP A 107 -9.66 -21.06 -0.05
C ASP A 107 -8.32 -21.13 0.72
N GLY A 108 -7.48 -20.10 0.59
CA GLY A 108 -6.13 -20.10 1.16
C GLY A 108 -6.10 -19.61 2.60
N THR A 109 -5.40 -20.35 3.47
CA THR A 109 -4.99 -19.88 4.80
C THR A 109 -3.75 -18.99 4.69
N GLY A 110 -3.83 -17.76 5.21
CA GLY A 110 -2.73 -16.79 5.23
C GLY A 110 -3.16 -15.35 5.00
N ASN A 111 -2.21 -14.42 5.11
CA ASN A 111 -2.43 -12.97 4.95
C ASN A 111 -2.48 -12.51 3.47
N GLY A 112 -2.22 -13.43 2.53
CA GLY A 112 -2.13 -13.12 1.10
C GLY A 112 -0.79 -12.46 0.71
N GLU A 113 -0.67 -12.14 -0.57
CA GLU A 113 0.47 -11.46 -1.19
C GLU A 113 0.16 -9.96 -1.33
N VAL A 114 1.06 -9.07 -0.88
CA VAL A 114 0.89 -7.62 -1.07
C VAL A 114 1.12 -7.27 -2.54
N VAL A 115 0.08 -6.76 -3.20
CA VAL A 115 0.11 -6.34 -4.60
C VAL A 115 0.49 -4.87 -4.74
N ARG A 116 0.01 -4.03 -3.82
CA ARG A 116 0.24 -2.58 -3.86
C ARG A 116 0.06 -1.95 -2.50
N THR A 117 0.88 -0.95 -2.20
CA THR A 117 0.68 -0.11 -1.02
C THR A 117 0.57 1.34 -1.45
N TYR A 118 -0.43 2.04 -0.92
CA TYR A 118 -0.56 3.49 -1.06
C TYR A 118 -0.26 4.18 0.26
N VAL A 119 0.63 5.15 0.24
CA VAL A 119 0.76 6.11 1.35
C VAL A 119 -0.21 7.25 1.06
N VAL A 120 -1.33 7.27 1.76
CA VAL A 120 -2.41 8.23 1.55
C VAL A 120 -2.21 9.41 2.50
N GLN A 121 -2.00 10.59 1.93
CA GLN A 121 -1.92 11.86 2.63
C GLN A 121 -3.27 12.55 2.54
N VAL A 122 -3.95 12.69 3.68
CA VAL A 122 -5.24 13.38 3.78
C VAL A 122 -5.03 14.82 4.25
N THR A 123 -5.41 15.78 3.43
CA THR A 123 -5.31 17.22 3.75
C THR A 123 -6.68 17.81 4.07
N ALA A 124 -6.72 18.79 4.97
CA ALA A 124 -7.90 19.61 5.14
C ALA A 124 -8.21 20.38 3.84
N LYS A 125 -9.48 20.73 3.66
CA LYS A 125 -9.93 21.58 2.55
C LYS A 125 -9.58 23.04 2.78
#